data_AF-A0A924V100-F1
#
_entry.id   AF-A0A924V100-F1
#
_cell.length_a   1.000
_cell.length_b   1.000
_cell.length_c   1.000
_cell.angle_alpha   90.00
_cell.angle_beta   90.00
_cell.angle_gamma   90.00
#
_symmetry.space_group_name_H-M   'P 1'
#
loop_
_entity.id
_entity.type
_entity.pdbx_description
1 polymer ?
#
loop_
_entity_poly.entity_id
_entity_poly.type
_entity_poly.pdbx_seq_one_letter_code
_entity_poly.pdbx_strand_id
1 'polypeptide(L)'
;MKKLLWIALGSLFLIVIGLILWLKPKQSIPVVPSSPMKAAQQIPTLPQVTADLPVIQPNLGVGQKDSPLLPMLDPATFPPVDAATTMAETREHGDPRTPPIEVTPAREKPTPAELDDPKQYAQYEARQNAKLYKAYVASADKEVPALQADIERAKKEGFSQEQIKVVEEKVRRIQEMRDQLKAQHPELYQ
;
A
#
# COMPACT_ATOMS: atom_id res chain seq x y z
N MET A 1 46.99 -39.93 12.92
CA MET A 1 47.25 -39.12 11.71
C MET A 1 46.85 -40.01 10.53
N LYS A 2 45.76 -39.81 9.79
CA LYS A 2 45.44 -38.67 8.93
C LYS A 2 43.94 -38.77 8.61
N LYS A 3 43.15 -37.84 9.14
CA LYS A 3 41.80 -37.53 8.66
C LYS A 3 41.99 -36.69 7.40
N LEU A 4 42.12 -37.32 6.23
CA LEU A 4 42.34 -36.59 4.98
C LEU A 4 41.98 -37.45 3.76
N LEU A 5 40.75 -38.00 3.73
CA LEU A 5 40.27 -38.71 2.55
C LEU A 5 38.74 -38.71 2.43
N TRP A 6 38.09 -37.57 2.66
CA TRP A 6 36.63 -37.41 2.43
C TRP A 6 36.28 -36.08 1.76
N ILE A 7 37.19 -35.52 0.94
CA ILE A 7 36.91 -34.28 0.18
C ILE A 7 36.61 -34.57 -1.30
N ALA A 8 36.82 -35.79 -1.79
CA ALA A 8 36.66 -36.08 -3.22
C ALA A 8 35.22 -36.34 -3.70
N LEU A 9 34.21 -36.49 -2.81
CA LEU A 9 32.82 -36.74 -3.25
C LEU A 9 31.86 -35.54 -3.11
N GLY A 10 32.26 -34.47 -2.41
CA GLY A 10 31.41 -33.27 -2.24
C GLY A 10 31.49 -32.28 -3.42
N SER A 11 32.54 -32.36 -4.24
CA SER A 11 32.80 -31.38 -5.30
C SER A 11 32.06 -31.65 -6.60
N LEU A 12 31.50 -32.85 -6.82
CA LEU A 12 30.80 -33.17 -8.07
C LEU A 12 29.30 -32.83 -8.00
N PHE A 13 28.71 -32.77 -6.80
CA PHE A 13 27.28 -32.46 -6.62
C PHE A 13 26.96 -30.96 -6.77
N LEU A 14 27.93 -30.09 -6.48
CA LEU A 14 27.76 -28.63 -6.66
C LEU A 14 27.89 -28.16 -8.11
N ILE A 15 28.60 -28.89 -8.97
CA ILE A 15 28.74 -28.55 -10.39
C ILE A 15 27.46 -28.90 -11.17
N VAL A 16 26.75 -29.97 -10.78
CA VAL A 16 25.50 -30.38 -11.43
C VAL A 16 24.34 -29.44 -11.07
N ILE A 17 24.27 -28.93 -9.83
CA ILE A 17 23.22 -27.97 -9.43
C ILE A 17 23.45 -26.58 -10.06
N GLY A 18 24.72 -26.15 -10.22
CA GLY A 18 25.05 -24.91 -10.93
C GLY A 18 24.69 -24.94 -12.41
N LEU A 19 24.78 -26.11 -13.06
CA LEU A 19 24.41 -26.27 -14.48
C LEU A 19 22.89 -26.33 -14.70
N ILE A 20 22.12 -26.86 -13.73
CA ILE A 20 20.65 -26.98 -13.82
C ILE A 20 19.93 -25.64 -13.58
N LEU A 21 20.54 -24.71 -12.84
CA LEU A 21 19.96 -23.37 -12.63
C LEU A 21 20.28 -22.36 -13.75
N TRP A 22 21.20 -22.68 -14.66
CA TRP A 22 21.53 -21.83 -15.81
C TRP A 22 20.82 -22.25 -17.11
N LEU A 23 20.12 -23.39 -17.11
CA LEU A 23 19.32 -23.88 -18.23
C LEU A 23 17.81 -23.62 -18.11
N LYS A 24 17.39 -22.56 -17.39
CA LYS A 24 15.99 -22.13 -17.45
C LYS A 24 15.73 -21.43 -18.79
N PRO A 25 14.94 -22.02 -19.71
CA PRO A 25 14.61 -21.35 -20.96
C PRO A 25 13.89 -20.04 -20.63
N LYS A 26 14.29 -18.95 -21.30
CA LYS A 26 13.55 -17.68 -21.29
C LYS A 26 12.10 -18.02 -21.63
N GLN A 27 11.21 -17.98 -20.65
CA GLN A 27 9.78 -17.92 -20.90
C GLN A 27 9.55 -16.59 -21.62
N SER A 28 9.45 -16.67 -22.94
CA SER A 28 9.00 -15.58 -23.79
C SER A 28 7.60 -15.22 -23.31
N ILE A 29 7.48 -14.03 -22.73
CA ILE A 29 6.19 -13.40 -22.49
C ILE A 29 5.45 -13.43 -23.83
N PRO A 30 4.24 -14.01 -23.93
CA PRO A 30 3.48 -13.93 -25.16
C PRO A 30 3.18 -12.44 -25.41
N VAL A 31 3.90 -11.86 -26.37
CA VAL A 31 3.52 -10.58 -26.97
C VAL A 31 2.17 -10.84 -27.61
N VAL A 32 1.12 -10.26 -27.02
CA VAL A 32 -0.19 -10.20 -27.66
C VAL A 32 0.03 -9.44 -28.96
N PRO A 33 -0.17 -10.07 -30.14
CA PRO A 33 -0.02 -9.36 -31.39
C PRO A 33 -1.08 -8.25 -31.43
N SER A 34 -0.62 -7.01 -31.53
CA SER A 34 -1.46 -5.87 -31.88
C SER A 34 -2.06 -6.14 -33.26
N SER A 35 -3.33 -6.51 -33.31
CA SER A 35 -4.08 -6.65 -34.55
C SER A 35 -4.00 -5.35 -35.37
N PRO A 36 -3.79 -5.43 -36.69
CA PRO A 36 -3.76 -4.24 -37.53
C PRO A 36 -5.13 -3.57 -37.54
N MET A 37 -5.14 -2.28 -37.23
CA MET A 37 -6.31 -1.42 -37.27
C MET A 37 -6.81 -1.32 -38.72
N LYS A 38 -7.92 -1.99 -39.03
CA LYS A 38 -8.65 -1.75 -40.28
C LYS A 38 -9.49 -0.49 -40.08
N ALA A 39 -9.03 0.61 -40.68
CA ALA A 39 -9.76 1.87 -40.70
C ALA A 39 -11.10 1.71 -41.44
N ALA A 40 -12.15 2.21 -40.78
CA ALA A 40 -13.43 2.65 -41.30
C ALA A 40 -14.22 1.65 -42.17
N GLN A 41 -15.17 0.96 -41.54
CA GLN A 41 -16.55 0.90 -42.01
C GLN A 41 -17.43 0.23 -40.95
N GLN A 42 -17.92 1.07 -40.04
CA GLN A 42 -19.25 1.05 -39.42
C GLN A 42 -19.14 1.98 -38.22
N ILE A 43 -19.57 3.23 -38.42
CA ILE A 43 -19.88 4.11 -37.31
C ILE A 43 -21.11 3.46 -36.66
N PRO A 44 -21.02 2.90 -35.44
CA PRO A 44 -22.24 2.62 -34.72
C PRO A 44 -22.87 3.98 -34.47
N THR A 45 -24.00 4.24 -35.12
CA THR A 45 -24.85 5.38 -34.82
C THR A 45 -25.05 5.37 -33.31
N LEU A 46 -24.58 6.42 -32.63
CA LEU A 46 -24.93 6.62 -31.23
C LEU A 46 -26.45 6.47 -31.16
N PRO A 47 -27.01 5.62 -30.28
CA PRO A 47 -28.41 5.76 -29.95
C PRO A 47 -28.59 7.22 -29.53
N GLN A 48 -29.37 7.97 -30.29
CA GLN A 48 -29.88 9.24 -29.83
C GLN A 48 -30.74 8.89 -28.63
N VAL A 49 -30.13 8.97 -27.45
CA VAL A 49 -30.86 9.09 -26.20
C VAL A 49 -31.54 10.45 -26.32
N THR A 50 -32.75 10.45 -26.88
CA THR A 50 -33.73 11.49 -26.57
C THR A 50 -33.72 11.59 -25.06
N ALA A 51 -33.30 12.75 -24.56
CA ALA A 51 -33.28 13.05 -23.15
C ALA A 51 -34.71 13.19 -22.63
N ASP A 52 -35.49 12.11 -22.68
CA ASP A 52 -36.57 11.87 -21.74
C ASP A 52 -35.96 11.12 -20.57
N LEU A 53 -35.12 11.84 -19.83
CA LEU A 53 -34.91 11.50 -18.43
C LEU A 53 -36.29 11.63 -17.77
N PRO A 54 -36.81 10.61 -17.07
CA PRO A 54 -37.93 10.87 -16.18
C PRO A 54 -37.45 11.93 -15.20
N VAL A 55 -38.02 13.13 -15.33
CA VAL A 55 -37.92 14.16 -14.31
C VAL A 55 -38.51 13.53 -13.07
N ILE A 56 -37.64 13.05 -12.17
CA ILE A 56 -38.05 12.76 -10.80
C ILE A 56 -38.29 14.12 -10.18
N GLN A 57 -39.49 14.67 -10.42
CA GLN A 57 -40.05 15.70 -9.58
C GLN A 57 -40.12 15.11 -8.19
N PRO A 58 -39.54 15.74 -7.16
CA PRO A 58 -39.80 15.32 -5.80
C PRO A 58 -41.30 15.44 -5.59
N ASN A 59 -41.97 14.29 -5.55
CA ASN A 59 -43.28 14.18 -4.96
C ASN A 59 -43.13 14.71 -3.52
N LEU A 60 -43.57 15.95 -3.30
CA LEU A 60 -43.90 16.44 -1.96
C LEU A 60 -45.15 15.70 -1.51
N GLY A 61 -44.97 14.40 -1.24
CA GLY A 61 -45.93 13.56 -0.59
C GLY A 61 -46.01 14.05 0.85
N VAL A 62 -46.97 14.93 1.11
CA VAL A 62 -47.41 15.28 2.45
C VAL A 62 -47.93 13.99 3.09
N GLY A 63 -47.04 13.25 3.75
CA GLY A 63 -47.40 11.91 4.20
C GLY A 63 -46.24 11.07 4.71
N GLN A 64 -45.36 11.62 5.53
CA GLN A 64 -44.52 10.77 6.39
C GLN A 64 -44.27 11.48 7.71
N LYS A 65 -45.24 11.33 8.61
CA LYS A 65 -44.98 11.45 10.04
C LYS A 65 -44.05 10.29 10.42
N ASP A 66 -43.10 10.56 11.31
CA ASP A 66 -42.31 9.56 12.05
C ASP A 66 -40.95 9.13 11.44
N SER A 67 -40.27 10.04 10.74
CA SER A 67 -38.79 10.07 10.81
C SER A 67 -38.40 11.17 11.81
N PRO A 68 -37.43 10.98 12.72
CA PRO A 68 -36.80 12.10 13.40
C PRO A 68 -35.98 12.83 12.33
N LEU A 69 -36.69 13.64 11.53
CA LEU A 69 -36.09 14.64 10.69
C LEU A 69 -35.25 15.48 11.64
N LEU A 70 -33.93 15.47 11.42
CA LEU A 70 -33.10 16.54 11.96
C LEU A 70 -33.84 17.85 11.63
N PRO A 71 -34.05 18.75 12.61
CA PRO A 71 -34.73 20.02 12.35
C PRO A 71 -34.07 20.63 11.13
N MET A 72 -34.85 20.86 10.07
CA MET A 72 -34.34 21.53 8.87
C MET A 72 -33.79 22.87 9.37
N LEU A 73 -32.47 23.04 9.32
CA LEU A 73 -31.79 24.21 9.86
C LEU A 73 -32.48 25.43 9.25
N ASP A 74 -33.07 26.28 10.09
CA ASP A 74 -33.71 27.51 9.65
C ASP A 74 -32.67 28.33 8.87
N PRO A 75 -32.92 28.72 7.60
CA PRO A 75 -31.99 29.57 6.84
C PRO A 75 -31.72 30.93 7.51
N ALA A 76 -32.54 31.34 8.49
CA ALA A 76 -32.25 32.50 9.35
C ALA A 76 -31.12 32.25 10.36
N THR A 77 -30.79 30.99 10.66
CA THR A 77 -29.73 30.59 11.60
C THR A 77 -28.37 30.42 10.90
N PHE A 78 -28.38 30.10 9.60
CA PHE A 78 -27.18 30.00 8.76
C PHE A 78 -27.47 30.70 7.43
N PRO A 79 -27.08 32.00 7.28
CA PRO A 79 -27.26 32.66 6.00
C PRO A 79 -26.53 31.85 4.91
N PRO A 80 -27.10 31.72 3.70
CA PRO A 80 -26.45 31.01 2.62
C PRO A 80 -25.13 31.74 2.30
N VAL A 81 -24.01 31.12 2.69
CA VAL A 81 -22.68 31.62 2.37
C VAL A 81 -22.38 31.20 0.94
N ASP A 82 -21.93 32.15 0.11
CA ASP A 82 -21.55 31.85 -1.26
C ASP A 82 -20.41 30.83 -1.29
N ALA A 83 -20.58 29.77 -2.09
CA ALA A 83 -19.62 28.67 -2.18
C ALA A 83 -18.23 29.16 -2.60
N ALA A 84 -18.15 30.17 -3.47
CA ALA A 84 -16.86 30.76 -3.86
C ALA A 84 -16.14 31.40 -2.68
N THR A 85 -16.89 32.07 -1.79
CA THR A 85 -16.35 32.66 -0.55
C THR A 85 -15.83 31.58 0.39
N THR A 86 -16.62 30.53 0.63
CA THR A 86 -16.19 29.40 1.49
C THR A 86 -14.96 28.70 0.91
N MET A 87 -14.91 28.45 -0.40
CA MET A 87 -13.73 27.83 -1.04
C MET A 87 -12.49 28.73 -0.94
N ALA A 88 -12.63 30.04 -1.11
CA ALA A 88 -11.53 31.00 -0.97
C ALA A 88 -11.00 31.02 0.47
N GLU A 89 -11.88 31.08 1.46
CA GLU A 89 -11.53 31.08 2.88
C GLU A 89 -10.85 29.78 3.30
N THR A 90 -11.36 28.63 2.85
CA THR A 90 -10.78 27.31 3.13
C THR A 90 -9.41 27.14 2.47
N ARG A 91 -9.18 27.76 1.30
CA ARG A 91 -7.87 27.75 0.64
C ARG A 91 -6.83 28.53 1.43
N GLU A 92 -7.23 29.64 2.05
CA GLU A 92 -6.31 30.54 2.77
C GLU A 92 -6.06 30.08 4.20
N HIS A 93 -7.07 29.53 4.88
CA HIS A 93 -6.99 29.18 6.30
C HIS A 93 -7.05 27.66 6.58
N GLY A 94 -7.35 26.85 5.57
CA GLY A 94 -7.65 25.43 5.73
C GLY A 94 -9.06 25.19 6.26
N ASP A 95 -9.53 23.93 6.20
CA ASP A 95 -10.76 23.53 6.89
C ASP A 95 -10.39 23.13 8.33
N PRO A 96 -10.98 23.75 9.38
CA PRO A 96 -10.71 23.42 10.78
C PRO A 96 -11.05 21.96 11.15
N ARG A 97 -11.84 21.26 10.34
CA ARG A 97 -12.15 19.84 10.48
C ARG A 97 -11.05 18.94 9.92
N THR A 98 -10.06 19.50 9.21
CA THR A 98 -8.92 18.75 8.68
C THR A 98 -8.02 18.36 9.84
N PRO A 99 -7.72 17.06 10.04
CA PRO A 99 -6.75 16.66 11.05
C PRO A 99 -5.37 17.27 10.74
N PRO A 100 -4.52 17.53 11.76
CA PRO A 100 -3.18 18.05 11.53
C PRO A 100 -2.40 17.17 10.55
N ILE A 101 -1.74 17.80 9.57
CA ILE A 101 -0.88 17.09 8.61
C ILE A 101 0.49 16.91 9.25
N GLU A 102 0.87 15.66 9.54
CA GLU A 102 2.25 15.34 9.92
C GLU A 102 3.15 15.39 8.68
N VAL A 103 4.08 16.35 8.66
CA VAL A 103 5.07 16.45 7.58
C VAL A 103 6.17 15.43 7.84
N THR A 104 6.19 14.36 7.05
CA THR A 104 7.33 13.42 7.06
C THR A 104 8.52 14.07 6.34
N PRO A 105 9.74 14.01 6.89
CA PRO A 105 10.91 14.54 6.20
C PRO A 105 11.07 13.89 4.82
N ALA A 106 11.37 14.72 3.82
CA ALA A 106 11.59 14.23 2.46
C ALA A 106 12.71 13.19 2.43
N ARG A 107 12.55 12.16 1.60
CA ARG A 107 13.61 11.17 1.37
C ARG A 107 14.87 11.89 0.85
N GLU A 108 16.00 11.57 1.46
CA GLU A 108 17.32 12.01 1.01
C GLU A 108 17.56 11.52 -0.41
N LYS A 109 17.75 12.45 -1.36
CA LYS A 109 18.08 12.11 -2.75
C LYS A 109 19.59 11.86 -2.88
N PRO A 110 20.03 11.04 -3.84
CA PRO A 110 21.45 10.92 -4.15
C PRO A 110 22.02 12.28 -4.55
N THR A 111 23.25 12.56 -4.15
CA THR A 111 23.99 13.74 -4.60
C THR A 111 24.43 13.58 -6.07
N PRO A 112 24.74 14.67 -6.80
CA PRO A 112 25.26 14.56 -8.17
C PRO A 112 26.52 13.70 -8.26
N ALA A 113 27.45 13.85 -7.30
CA ALA A 113 28.68 13.05 -7.25
C ALA A 113 28.38 11.55 -7.05
N GLU A 114 27.35 11.21 -6.26
CA GLU A 114 26.90 9.81 -6.09
C GLU A 114 26.20 9.27 -7.34
N LEU A 115 25.55 10.11 -8.15
CA LEU A 115 24.92 9.69 -9.41
C LEU A 115 25.96 9.41 -10.50
N ASP A 116 27.08 10.14 -10.48
CA ASP A 116 28.13 10.02 -11.49
C ASP A 116 29.10 8.85 -11.23
N ASP A 117 29.19 8.34 -10.00
CA ASP A 117 30.07 7.23 -9.61
C ASP A 117 29.27 6.01 -9.09
N PRO A 118 29.28 4.87 -9.82
CA PRO A 118 28.56 3.66 -9.41
C PRO A 118 28.90 3.15 -8.01
N LYS A 119 30.14 3.32 -7.54
CA LYS A 119 30.54 2.86 -6.20
C LYS A 119 29.92 3.73 -5.12
N GLN A 120 29.87 5.04 -5.34
CA GLN A 120 29.25 5.97 -4.42
C GLN A 120 27.72 5.82 -4.41
N TYR A 121 27.12 5.57 -5.58
CA TYR A 121 25.70 5.23 -5.66
C TYR A 121 25.35 3.99 -4.83
N ALA A 122 26.14 2.92 -4.94
CA ALA A 122 25.92 1.69 -4.17
C ALA A 122 26.00 1.94 -2.65
N GLN A 123 26.90 2.82 -2.21
CA GLN A 123 26.98 3.22 -0.80
C GLN A 123 25.75 4.01 -0.36
N TYR A 124 25.27 4.94 -1.19
CA TYR A 124 24.02 5.64 -0.94
C TYR A 124 22.85 4.65 -0.78
N GLU A 125 22.70 3.69 -1.69
CA GLU A 125 21.65 2.67 -1.61
C GLU A 125 21.75 1.82 -0.34
N ALA A 126 22.96 1.40 0.04
CA ALA A 126 23.18 0.68 1.28
C ALA A 126 22.71 1.49 2.50
N ARG A 127 23.02 2.79 2.56
CA ARG A 127 22.53 3.67 3.64
C ARG A 127 21.01 3.81 3.63
N GLN A 128 20.38 3.94 2.46
CA GLN A 128 18.92 4.02 2.38
C GLN A 128 18.23 2.72 2.80
N ASN A 129 18.75 1.57 2.38
CA ASN A 129 18.23 0.26 2.76
C ASN A 129 18.39 0.02 4.27
N ALA A 130 19.55 0.37 4.83
CA ALA A 130 19.78 0.30 6.28
C ALA A 130 18.76 1.14 7.07
N LYS A 131 18.46 2.37 6.63
CA LYS A 131 17.43 3.22 7.24
C LYS A 131 16.05 2.54 7.18
N LEU A 132 15.69 1.94 6.05
CA LEU A 132 14.44 1.22 5.87
C LEU A 132 14.31 0.02 6.83
N TYR A 133 15.35 -0.81 6.94
CA TYR A 133 15.32 -1.98 7.83
C TYR A 133 15.25 -1.60 9.30
N LYS A 134 15.97 -0.55 9.71
CA LYS A 134 15.86 0.00 11.07
C LYS A 134 14.45 0.49 11.36
N ALA A 135 13.85 1.25 10.43
CA ALA A 135 12.50 1.76 10.58
C ALA A 135 11.47 0.62 10.68
N TYR A 136 11.55 -0.39 9.80
CA TYR A 136 10.67 -1.55 9.84
C TYR A 136 10.74 -2.27 11.19
N VAL A 137 11.95 -2.57 11.68
CA VAL A 137 12.13 -3.25 12.96
C VAL A 137 11.62 -2.43 14.12
N ALA A 138 11.90 -1.12 14.15
CA ALA A 138 11.40 -0.22 15.19
C ALA A 138 9.86 -0.17 15.21
N SER A 139 9.23 -0.10 14.03
CA SER A 139 7.77 -0.19 13.92
C SER A 139 7.25 -1.56 14.35
N ALA A 140 7.88 -2.66 13.94
CA ALA A 140 7.47 -4.01 14.33
C ALA A 140 7.55 -4.20 15.86
N ASP A 141 8.61 -3.70 16.50
CA ASP A 141 8.77 -3.78 17.96
C ASP A 141 7.67 -3.00 18.72
N LYS A 142 7.10 -1.95 18.12
CA LYS A 142 5.95 -1.21 18.67
C LYS A 142 4.59 -1.84 18.35
N GLU A 143 4.38 -2.23 17.08
CA GLU A 143 3.06 -2.61 16.56
C GLU A 143 2.70 -4.06 16.87
N VAL A 144 3.67 -4.97 17.00
CA VAL A 144 3.41 -6.38 17.33
C VAL A 144 2.69 -6.52 18.69
N PRO A 145 3.14 -5.88 19.79
CA PRO A 145 2.41 -5.90 21.06
C PRO A 145 0.99 -5.32 20.96
N ALA A 146 0.81 -4.24 20.18
CA ALA A 146 -0.50 -3.62 19.99
C ALA A 146 -1.47 -4.58 19.28
N LEU A 147 -1.02 -5.24 18.20
CA LEU A 147 -1.81 -6.26 17.49
C LEU A 147 -2.15 -7.46 18.38
N GLN A 148 -1.25 -7.87 19.27
CA GLN A 148 -1.53 -8.93 20.24
C GLN A 148 -2.64 -8.52 21.21
N ALA A 149 -2.60 -7.29 21.73
CA ALA A 149 -3.67 -6.77 22.59
C ALA A 149 -5.01 -6.67 21.85
N ASP A 150 -4.99 -6.27 20.57
CA ASP A 150 -6.19 -6.23 19.73
C ASP A 150 -6.78 -7.62 19.48
N ILE A 151 -5.95 -8.65 19.30
CA ILE A 151 -6.39 -10.04 19.19
C ILE A 151 -7.10 -10.48 20.49
N GLU A 152 -6.54 -10.16 21.65
CA GLU A 152 -7.17 -10.48 22.94
C GLU A 152 -8.50 -9.76 23.13
N ARG A 153 -8.59 -8.49 22.71
CA ARG A 153 -9.84 -7.74 22.72
C ARG A 153 -10.87 -8.36 21.77
N ALA A 154 -10.49 -8.69 20.54
CA ALA A 154 -11.36 -9.33 19.56
C ALA A 154 -11.91 -10.69 20.04
N LYS A 155 -11.10 -11.47 20.77
CA LYS A 155 -11.53 -12.71 21.43
C LYS A 155 -12.63 -12.46 22.47
N LYS A 156 -12.54 -11.38 23.24
CA LYS A 156 -13.55 -10.99 24.25
C LYS A 156 -14.83 -10.44 23.61
N GLU A 157 -14.70 -9.75 22.48
CA GLU A 157 -15.81 -9.15 21.74
C GLU A 157 -16.56 -10.14 20.84
N GLY A 158 -16.09 -11.38 20.74
CA GLY A 158 -16.79 -12.46 20.01
C GLY A 158 -16.54 -12.47 18.50
N PHE A 159 -15.41 -11.94 18.04
CA PHE A 159 -15.01 -12.04 16.63
C PHE A 159 -14.84 -13.49 16.18
N SER A 160 -14.99 -13.75 14.88
CA SER A 160 -14.88 -15.12 14.36
C SER A 160 -13.45 -15.64 14.47
N GLN A 161 -13.31 -16.95 14.69
CA GLN A 161 -12.00 -17.59 14.77
C GLN A 161 -11.20 -17.45 13.47
N GLU A 162 -11.87 -17.37 12.32
CA GLU A 162 -11.21 -17.14 11.04
C GLU A 162 -10.59 -15.75 10.96
N GLN A 163 -11.32 -14.72 11.40
CA GLN A 163 -10.81 -13.34 11.45
C GLN A 163 -9.62 -13.23 12.40
N ILE A 164 -9.71 -13.85 13.58
CA ILE A 164 -8.62 -13.89 14.56
C ILE A 164 -7.37 -14.54 13.97
N LYS A 165 -7.52 -15.69 13.30
CA LYS A 165 -6.39 -16.42 12.67
C LYS A 165 -5.66 -15.60 11.62
N VAL A 166 -6.37 -14.79 10.83
CA VAL A 166 -5.74 -13.91 9.83
C VAL A 166 -4.81 -12.91 10.50
N VAL A 167 -5.25 -12.31 11.62
CA VAL A 167 -4.42 -11.34 12.36
C VAL A 167 -3.27 -12.05 13.08
N GLU A 168 -3.50 -13.22 13.66
CA GLU A 168 -2.44 -14.03 14.28
C GLU A 168 -1.34 -14.40 13.26
N GLU A 169 -1.72 -14.80 12.05
CA GLU A 169 -0.77 -15.09 10.97
C GLU A 169 -0.01 -13.83 10.53
N LYS A 170 -0.67 -12.66 10.50
CA LYS A 170 0.01 -11.38 10.23
C LYS A 170 1.06 -11.07 11.30
N VAL A 171 0.72 -11.25 12.57
CA VAL A 171 1.66 -11.06 13.69
C VAL A 171 2.86 -11.99 13.54
N ARG A 172 2.63 -13.27 13.25
CA ARG A 172 3.70 -14.26 13.02
C ARG A 172 4.66 -13.80 11.92
N ARG A 173 4.15 -13.38 10.76
CA ARG A 173 4.99 -12.95 9.64
C ARG A 173 5.80 -11.69 9.93
N ILE A 174 5.22 -10.74 10.66
CA ILE A 174 5.93 -9.52 11.05
C ILE A 174 7.08 -9.86 12.00
N GLN A 175 6.85 -10.75 12.97
CA GLN A 175 7.89 -11.21 13.88
C GLN A 175 9.02 -11.95 13.14
N GLU A 176 8.67 -12.87 12.24
CA GLU A 176 9.64 -13.60 11.42
C GLU A 176 10.50 -12.66 10.58
N MET A 177 9.88 -11.68 9.91
CA MET A 177 10.61 -10.69 9.13
C MET A 177 11.51 -9.83 10.00
N ARG A 178 11.03 -9.39 11.16
CA ARG A 178 11.83 -8.61 12.12
C ARG A 178 13.06 -9.39 12.57
N ASP A 179 12.85 -10.64 12.98
CA ASP A 179 13.92 -11.50 13.51
C ASP A 179 14.91 -11.86 12.40
N GLN A 180 14.42 -12.09 11.18
CA GLN A 180 15.25 -12.27 9.99
C GLN A 180 16.12 -11.04 9.73
N LEU A 181 15.56 -9.82 9.76
CA LEU A 181 16.33 -8.60 9.54
C LEU A 181 17.37 -8.37 10.64
N LYS A 182 17.03 -8.63 11.91
CA LYS A 182 17.99 -8.58 13.03
C LYS A 182 19.13 -9.58 12.88
N ALA A 183 18.84 -10.79 12.37
CA ALA A 183 19.84 -11.82 12.16
C ALA A 183 20.73 -11.56 10.93
N GLN A 184 20.18 -11.02 9.84
CA GLN A 184 20.91 -10.76 8.60
C GLN A 184 21.73 -9.46 8.65
N HIS A 185 21.27 -8.49 9.45
CA HIS A 185 21.90 -7.17 9.56
C HIS A 185 22.16 -6.79 11.02
N PRO A 186 22.92 -7.59 11.78
CA PRO A 186 23.18 -7.33 13.20
C PRO A 186 23.84 -5.97 13.45
N GLU A 187 24.64 -5.48 12.50
CA GLU A 187 25.29 -4.15 12.53
C GLU A 187 24.32 -2.98 12.61
N LEU A 188 23.06 -3.17 12.24
CA LEU A 188 22.06 -2.11 12.26
C LEU A 188 21.46 -1.88 13.65
N TYR A 189 21.64 -2.82 14.58
CA TYR A 189 20.95 -2.88 15.87
C TYR A 189 21.90 -2.97 17.08
N GLN A 190 23.19 -2.67 16.88
CA GLN A 190 24.18 -2.54 17.96
C GLN A 190 24.02 -1.22 18.72
#